data_AF-A0A2D5R6F5-F1
#
_entry.id   AF-A0A2D5R6F5-F1
#
_cell.length_a   1.000
_cell.length_b   1.000
_cell.length_c   1.000
_cell.angle_alpha   90.00
_cell.angle_beta   90.00
_cell.angle_gamma   90.00
#
_symmetry.space_group_name_H-M   'P 1'
#
loop_
_entity.id
_entity.type
_entity.pdbx_description
1 polymer ?
#
loop_
_entity_poly.entity_id
_entity_poly.type
_entity_poly.pdbx_seq_one_letter_code
_entity_poly.pdbx_strand_id
1 'polypeptide(L)'
;NRKSKEVSVTEAWRPSIDALDILITKGGISGNFVDDAIPEFILYWRDRGDLSSTWDSKFIHHVRRQWQFFTGIMDQDSMPRIITSQWQPKEAVYDVLQMANIERSFAEKIIPEFVLYWQENGTPQCSWSTKFLQYVKRQWAYQSKLTTESSNGKQQGHSKGRIRDRSIIDALSDRSWAS
;
A
#
# COMPACT_ATOMS: atom_id res chain seq x y z
N ASN A 1 -36.55 14.06 10.36
CA ASN A 1 -35.82 13.16 11.29
C ASN A 1 -35.53 11.82 10.64
N ARG A 2 -34.49 11.72 9.80
CA ARG A 2 -34.05 10.44 9.24
C ARG A 2 -32.96 9.90 10.16
N LYS A 3 -33.34 9.14 11.18
CA LYS A 3 -32.38 8.37 11.98
C LYS A 3 -31.72 7.37 11.03
N SER A 4 -30.50 7.64 10.60
CA SER A 4 -29.73 6.74 9.76
C SER A 4 -29.54 5.45 10.55
N LYS A 5 -30.12 4.34 10.05
CA LYS A 5 -29.93 3.02 10.65
C LYS A 5 -28.43 2.72 10.64
N GLU A 6 -27.89 2.37 11.80
CA GLU A 6 -26.52 1.91 11.91
C GLU A 6 -26.44 0.53 11.27
N VAL A 7 -25.62 0.39 10.22
CA VAL A 7 -25.45 -0.86 9.48
C VAL A 7 -23.98 -1.24 9.56
N SER A 8 -23.70 -2.54 9.60
CA SER A 8 -22.34 -3.03 9.44
C SER A 8 -21.81 -2.68 8.05
N VAL A 9 -20.49 -2.50 7.92
CA VAL A 9 -19.91 -2.34 6.58
C VAL A 9 -20.08 -3.65 5.81
N THR A 10 -20.67 -3.58 4.61
CA THR A 10 -20.91 -4.75 3.75
C THR A 10 -19.81 -4.89 2.70
N GLU A 11 -19.63 -6.09 2.13
CA GLU A 11 -18.66 -6.29 1.04
C GLU A 11 -18.94 -5.44 -0.22
N ALA A 12 -20.21 -5.12 -0.42
CA ALA A 12 -20.68 -4.27 -1.51
C ALA A 12 -20.60 -2.78 -1.17
N TRP A 13 -20.21 -2.41 0.07
CA TRP A 13 -20.10 -1.02 0.45
C TRP A 13 -19.09 -0.29 -0.44
N ARG A 14 -19.44 0.94 -0.80
CA ARG A 14 -18.57 1.85 -1.53
C ARG A 14 -18.71 3.24 -0.91
N PRO A 15 -17.61 4.01 -0.84
CA PRO A 15 -17.70 5.41 -0.44
C PRO A 15 -18.60 6.18 -1.41
N SER A 16 -19.35 7.14 -0.88
CA SER A 16 -20.13 8.04 -1.73
C SER A 16 -19.24 8.85 -2.68
N ILE A 17 -19.85 9.32 -3.78
CA ILE A 17 -19.19 10.20 -4.75
C ILE A 17 -18.64 11.45 -4.06
N ASP A 18 -19.37 11.99 -3.07
CA ASP A 18 -18.93 13.15 -2.28
C ASP A 18 -17.66 12.84 -1.46
N ALA A 19 -17.57 11.64 -0.88
CA ALA A 19 -16.38 11.19 -0.16
C ALA A 19 -15.17 11.03 -1.08
N LEU A 20 -15.38 10.49 -2.30
CA LEU A 20 -14.35 10.38 -3.32
C LEU A 20 -13.86 11.76 -3.78
N ASP A 21 -14.76 12.70 -4.04
CA ASP A 21 -14.41 14.08 -4.42
C ASP A 21 -13.58 14.79 -3.34
N ILE A 22 -13.94 14.61 -2.06
CA ILE A 22 -13.19 15.18 -0.94
C ILE A 22 -11.75 14.62 -0.89
N LEU A 23 -11.56 13.34 -1.21
CA LEU A 23 -10.24 12.70 -1.19
C LEU A 23 -9.42 13.05 -2.43
N ILE A 24 -10.00 12.92 -3.62
CA ILE A 24 -9.29 13.06 -4.90
C ILE A 24 -9.16 14.54 -5.28
N THR A 25 -10.27 15.24 -5.45
CA THR A 25 -10.29 16.62 -5.94
C THR A 25 -9.78 17.60 -4.89
N LYS A 26 -10.28 17.51 -3.66
CA LYS A 26 -9.92 18.46 -2.59
C LYS A 26 -8.67 18.04 -1.81
N GLY A 27 -8.41 16.74 -1.71
CA GLY A 27 -7.27 16.19 -0.97
C GLY A 27 -6.04 15.97 -1.83
N GLY A 28 -6.16 16.03 -3.16
CA GLY A 28 -5.05 15.73 -4.08
C GLY A 28 -4.56 14.28 -3.99
N ILE A 29 -5.40 13.37 -3.47
CA ILE A 29 -5.05 11.97 -3.28
C ILE A 29 -5.29 11.23 -4.60
N SER A 30 -4.34 10.37 -4.99
CA SER A 30 -4.49 9.52 -6.17
C SER A 30 -5.74 8.63 -6.06
N GLY A 31 -6.56 8.58 -7.10
CA GLY A 31 -7.74 7.70 -7.14
C GLY A 31 -7.41 6.23 -6.88
N ASN A 32 -6.27 5.75 -7.38
CA ASN A 32 -5.80 4.38 -7.14
C ASN A 32 -5.57 4.11 -5.64
N PHE A 33 -4.99 5.08 -4.93
CA PHE A 33 -4.77 4.97 -3.48
C PHE A 33 -6.09 4.91 -2.70
N VAL A 34 -7.08 5.67 -3.14
CA VAL A 34 -8.42 5.65 -2.55
C VAL A 34 -9.12 4.32 -2.83
N ASP A 35 -9.07 3.83 -4.07
CA ASP A 35 -9.68 2.57 -4.48
C ASP A 35 -9.08 1.36 -3.75
N ASP A 36 -7.76 1.36 -3.56
CA ASP A 36 -7.04 0.31 -2.83
C ASP A 36 -7.38 0.30 -1.33
N ALA A 37 -7.71 1.45 -0.75
CA ALA A 37 -8.12 1.54 0.65
C ALA A 37 -9.53 0.98 0.91
N ILE A 38 -10.39 0.86 -0.12
CA ILE A 38 -11.78 0.40 0.03
C ILE A 38 -11.84 -1.06 0.53
N PRO A 39 -11.20 -2.05 -0.11
CA PRO A 39 -11.21 -3.44 0.37
C PRO A 39 -10.64 -3.58 1.79
N GLU A 40 -9.54 -2.89 2.09
CA GLU A 40 -8.90 -2.91 3.42
C GLU A 40 -9.86 -2.39 4.49
N PHE A 41 -10.48 -1.23 4.25
CA PHE A 41 -11.43 -0.63 5.16
C PHE A 41 -12.62 -1.54 5.44
N ILE A 42 -13.19 -2.14 4.39
CA ILE A 42 -14.31 -3.07 4.54
C ILE A 42 -13.89 -4.31 5.34
N LEU A 43 -12.69 -4.87 5.10
CA LEU A 43 -12.22 -6.05 5.85
C LEU A 43 -12.07 -5.73 7.34
N TYR A 44 -11.37 -4.64 7.66
CA TYR A 44 -11.09 -4.25 9.04
C TYR A 44 -12.38 -4.02 9.86
N TRP A 45 -13.33 -3.26 9.31
CA TRP A 45 -14.55 -2.91 10.05
C TRP A 45 -15.61 -4.02 10.05
N ARG A 46 -15.55 -4.93 9.08
CA ARG A 46 -16.43 -6.11 9.06
C ARG A 46 -16.02 -7.12 10.13
N ASP A 47 -14.71 -7.37 10.28
CA ASP A 47 -14.19 -8.29 11.31
C ASP A 47 -14.48 -7.79 12.73
N ARG A 48 -14.45 -6.45 12.91
CA ARG A 48 -14.87 -5.78 14.15
C ARG A 48 -16.35 -5.92 14.48
N GLY A 49 -17.22 -6.15 13.49
CA GLY A 49 -18.67 -6.22 13.67
C GLY A 49 -19.34 -4.90 14.05
N ASP A 50 -18.64 -3.76 13.92
CA ASP A 50 -19.15 -2.45 14.32
C ASP A 50 -20.29 -1.98 13.42
N LEU A 51 -21.30 -1.33 14.02
CA LEU A 51 -22.40 -0.69 13.31
C LEU A 51 -22.15 0.82 13.24
N SER A 52 -22.31 1.41 12.06
CA SER A 52 -22.12 2.85 11.88
C SER A 52 -23.06 3.37 10.82
N SER A 53 -23.46 4.64 10.94
CA SER A 53 -24.16 5.37 9.88
C SER A 53 -23.24 6.33 9.11
N THR A 54 -22.00 6.51 9.57
CA THR A 54 -21.03 7.49 9.07
C THR A 54 -19.78 6.83 8.45
N TRP A 55 -19.96 5.73 7.72
CA TRP A 55 -18.86 5.00 7.07
C TRP A 55 -18.03 5.88 6.14
N ASP A 56 -18.66 6.78 5.37
CA ASP A 56 -17.97 7.73 4.50
C ASP A 56 -17.00 8.63 5.28
N SER A 57 -17.42 9.20 6.41
CA SER A 57 -16.56 10.07 7.23
C SER A 57 -15.39 9.29 7.86
N LYS A 58 -15.66 8.06 8.33
CA LYS A 58 -14.62 7.16 8.85
C LYS A 58 -13.61 6.78 7.76
N PHE A 59 -14.08 6.52 6.54
CA PHE A 59 -13.25 6.20 5.39
C PHE A 59 -12.39 7.39 4.98
N ILE A 60 -12.97 8.60 4.86
CA ILE A 60 -12.21 9.82 4.54
C ILE A 60 -11.09 10.05 5.55
N HIS A 61 -11.39 9.90 6.85
CA HIS A 61 -10.39 10.08 7.90
C HIS A 61 -9.28 9.03 7.82
N HIS A 62 -9.65 7.76 7.61
CA HIS A 62 -8.71 6.67 7.42
C HIS A 62 -7.76 6.96 6.24
N VAL A 63 -8.29 7.24 5.05
CA VAL A 63 -7.49 7.50 3.84
C VAL A 63 -6.63 8.76 3.99
N ARG A 64 -7.14 9.84 4.59
CA ARG A 64 -6.34 11.05 4.84
C ARG A 64 -5.16 10.79 5.76
N ARG A 65 -5.36 10.03 6.84
CA ARG A 65 -4.28 9.69 7.78
C ARG A 65 -3.19 8.87 7.09
N GLN A 66 -3.60 7.87 6.30
CA GLN A 66 -2.70 7.06 5.48
C GLN A 66 -1.91 7.92 4.50
N TRP A 67 -2.59 8.84 3.81
CA TRP A 67 -1.99 9.72 2.82
C TRP A 67 -1.02 10.72 3.44
N GLN A 68 -1.39 11.41 4.53
CA GLN A 68 -0.51 12.34 5.24
C GLN A 68 0.77 11.67 5.74
N PHE A 69 0.65 10.43 6.18
CA PHE A 69 1.80 9.65 6.59
C PHE A 69 2.70 9.32 5.39
N PHE A 70 2.11 8.86 4.29
CA PHE A 70 2.82 8.56 3.05
C PHE A 70 3.52 9.79 2.46
N THR A 71 2.83 10.93 2.35
CA THR A 71 3.41 12.18 1.82
C THR A 71 4.43 12.80 2.77
N GLY A 72 4.22 12.73 4.07
CA GLY A 72 5.19 13.20 5.06
C GLY A 72 6.52 12.45 4.99
N ILE A 73 6.51 11.17 4.62
CA ILE A 73 7.74 10.39 4.35
C ILE A 73 8.40 10.82 3.03
N MET A 74 7.62 11.22 2.03
CA MET A 74 8.12 11.67 0.72
C MET A 74 8.73 13.08 0.77
N ASP A 75 8.17 14.01 1.54
CA ASP A 75 8.53 15.43 1.53
C ASP A 75 9.83 15.75 2.29
N GLN A 76 10.24 14.86 3.21
CA GLN A 76 11.39 15.07 4.10
C GLN A 76 12.76 14.88 3.43
N ASP A 77 12.84 14.40 2.19
CA ASP A 77 14.10 14.20 1.48
C ASP A 77 14.12 15.02 0.17
N SER A 78 14.18 16.35 0.30
CA SER A 78 14.10 17.31 -0.83
C SER A 78 15.43 17.57 -1.56
N MET A 79 16.51 16.83 -1.23
CA MET A 79 17.80 16.93 -1.93
C MET A 79 18.26 15.58 -2.46
N PRO A 80 18.64 15.45 -3.74
CA PRO A 80 19.23 14.24 -4.28
C PRO A 80 20.51 13.89 -3.52
N ARG A 81 20.55 12.71 -2.90
CA ARG A 81 21.73 12.21 -2.16
C ARG A 81 22.03 10.80 -2.60
N ILE A 82 23.31 10.45 -2.62
CA ILE A 82 23.76 9.06 -2.79
C ILE A 82 23.48 8.30 -1.48
N ILE A 83 23.13 7.03 -1.59
CA ILE A 83 22.91 6.18 -0.41
C ILE A 83 24.23 5.95 0.33
N THR A 84 24.19 5.99 1.65
CA THR A 84 25.37 5.70 2.49
C THR A 84 25.35 4.25 2.97
N SER A 85 26.51 3.67 3.30
CA SER A 85 26.58 2.27 3.76
C SER A 85 25.80 2.03 5.06
N GLN A 86 25.66 3.09 5.85
CA GLN A 86 24.93 3.13 7.11
C GLN A 86 23.48 3.60 6.96
N TRP A 87 22.98 3.72 5.72
CA TRP A 87 21.61 4.16 5.49
C TRP A 87 20.62 3.16 6.13
N GLN A 88 19.65 3.69 6.86
CA GLN A 88 18.55 2.92 7.42
C GLN A 88 17.22 3.57 7.07
N PRO A 89 16.16 2.77 6.84
CA PRO A 89 14.81 3.27 6.72
C PRO A 89 14.39 4.01 7.99
N LYS A 90 13.62 5.09 7.84
CA LYS A 90 12.98 5.77 8.98
C LYS A 90 11.94 4.85 9.61
N GLU A 91 11.66 4.98 10.90
CA GLU A 91 10.62 4.19 11.58
C GLU A 91 9.27 4.22 10.85
N ALA A 92 8.92 5.39 10.32
CA ALA A 92 7.70 5.58 9.55
C ALA A 92 7.60 4.69 8.29
N VAL A 93 8.72 4.30 7.70
CA VAL A 93 8.76 3.37 6.57
C VAL A 93 8.28 1.98 6.99
N TYR A 94 8.68 1.52 8.17
CA TYR A 94 8.24 0.23 8.70
C TYR A 94 6.76 0.24 9.04
N ASP A 95 6.22 1.35 9.55
CA ASP A 95 4.79 1.49 9.80
C ASP A 95 3.99 1.37 8.48
N VAL A 96 4.42 2.02 7.38
CA VAL A 96 3.79 1.86 6.06
C VAL A 96 3.83 0.40 5.58
N LEU A 97 4.94 -0.29 5.79
CA LEU A 97 5.09 -1.69 5.41
C LEU A 97 4.18 -2.59 6.24
N GLN A 98 4.09 -2.36 7.55
CA GLN A 98 3.20 -3.08 8.45
C GLN A 98 1.73 -2.87 8.05
N MET A 99 1.37 -1.66 7.64
CA MET A 99 0.03 -1.34 7.13
C MET A 99 -0.28 -2.10 5.82
N ALA A 100 0.74 -2.37 4.99
CA ALA A 100 0.63 -3.25 3.82
C ALA A 100 0.73 -4.75 4.16
N ASN A 101 0.64 -5.13 5.44
CA ASN A 101 0.79 -6.50 5.94
C ASN A 101 2.14 -7.14 5.56
N ILE A 102 3.19 -6.33 5.48
CA ILE A 102 4.58 -6.75 5.27
C ILE A 102 5.31 -6.65 6.61
N GLU A 103 5.86 -7.78 7.06
CA GLU A 103 6.60 -7.89 8.32
C GLU A 103 7.87 -7.01 8.33
N ARG A 104 8.13 -6.32 9.44
CA ARG A 104 9.35 -5.51 9.63
C ARG A 104 10.62 -6.34 9.40
N SER A 105 10.64 -7.57 9.91
CA SER A 105 11.78 -8.49 9.77
C SER A 105 12.10 -8.83 8.31
N PHE A 106 11.12 -8.83 7.41
CA PHE A 106 11.34 -9.01 5.98
C PHE A 106 12.03 -7.78 5.39
N ALA A 107 11.54 -6.58 5.73
CA ALA A 107 12.14 -5.33 5.29
C ALA A 107 13.60 -5.22 5.73
N GLU A 108 13.89 -5.53 7.00
CA GLU A 108 15.25 -5.49 7.57
C GLU A 108 16.25 -6.38 6.83
N LYS A 109 15.83 -7.59 6.43
CA LYS A 109 16.67 -8.53 5.66
C LYS A 109 17.07 -7.99 4.29
N ILE A 110 16.25 -7.11 3.72
CA ILE A 110 16.43 -6.56 2.37
C ILE A 110 17.30 -5.30 2.36
N ILE A 111 17.51 -4.65 3.52
CA ILE A 111 18.30 -3.42 3.63
C ILE A 111 19.72 -3.59 3.06
N PRO A 112 20.50 -4.63 3.41
CA PRO A 112 21.87 -4.77 2.91
C PRO A 112 21.93 -4.90 1.38
N GLU A 113 21.00 -5.65 0.80
CA GLU A 113 20.88 -5.83 -0.66
C GLU A 113 20.54 -4.50 -1.35
N PHE A 114 19.56 -3.77 -0.80
CA PHE A 114 19.16 -2.46 -1.31
C PHE A 114 20.31 -1.45 -1.26
N VAL A 115 21.00 -1.35 -0.12
CA VAL A 115 22.14 -0.44 0.06
C VAL A 115 23.24 -0.79 -0.94
N LEU A 116 23.62 -2.07 -1.05
CA LEU A 116 24.66 -2.51 -1.98
C LEU A 116 24.34 -2.15 -3.43
N TYR A 117 23.12 -2.48 -3.89
CA TYR A 117 22.69 -2.18 -5.25
C TYR A 117 22.77 -0.69 -5.57
N TRP A 118 22.31 0.18 -4.68
CA TRP A 118 22.32 1.62 -4.94
C TRP A 118 23.68 2.29 -4.72
N GLN A 119 24.57 1.68 -3.95
CA GLN A 119 25.97 2.10 -3.86
C GLN A 119 26.72 1.86 -5.16
N GLU A 120 26.53 0.69 -5.79
CA GLU A 120 27.18 0.37 -7.06
C GLU A 120 26.63 1.21 -8.23
N ASN A 121 25.32 1.50 -8.21
CA ASN A 121 24.69 2.29 -9.27
C ASN A 121 24.96 3.81 -9.16
N GLY A 122 25.32 4.32 -7.98
CA GLY A 122 25.77 5.70 -7.78
C GLY A 122 24.76 6.82 -8.12
N THR A 123 23.50 6.49 -8.42
CA THR A 123 22.51 7.48 -8.83
C THR A 123 21.91 8.18 -7.59
N PRO A 124 22.04 9.52 -7.49
CA PRO A 124 21.47 10.25 -6.37
C PRO A 124 19.95 10.23 -6.47
N GLN A 125 19.29 9.93 -5.35
CA GLN A 125 17.84 9.91 -5.25
C GLN A 125 17.37 10.98 -4.28
N CYS A 126 16.24 11.61 -4.58
CA CYS A 126 15.62 12.56 -3.65
C CYS A 126 15.16 11.82 -2.39
N SER A 127 14.44 10.70 -2.52
CA SER A 127 13.93 9.94 -1.36
C SER A 127 14.29 8.45 -1.40
N TRP A 128 15.25 8.06 -0.57
CA TRP A 128 15.61 6.65 -0.34
C TRP A 128 14.48 5.87 0.35
N SER A 129 13.72 6.53 1.24
CA SER A 129 12.57 5.93 1.93
C SER A 129 11.51 5.43 0.95
N THR A 130 11.20 6.23 -0.08
CA THR A 130 10.22 5.88 -1.12
C THR A 130 10.73 4.76 -2.02
N LYS A 131 12.00 4.83 -2.45
CA LYS A 131 12.64 3.78 -3.26
C LYS A 131 12.67 2.44 -2.52
N PHE A 132 12.95 2.47 -1.21
CA PHE A 132 12.98 1.28 -0.38
C PHE A 132 11.57 0.68 -0.20
N LEU A 133 10.54 1.50 0.07
CA LEU A 133 9.15 1.03 0.12
C LEU A 133 8.73 0.29 -1.15
N GLN A 134 9.03 0.86 -2.32
CA GLN A 134 8.73 0.25 -3.61
C GLN A 134 9.50 -1.07 -3.80
N TYR A 135 10.78 -1.07 -3.44
CA TYR A 135 11.64 -2.23 -3.58
C TYR A 135 11.19 -3.40 -2.70
N VAL A 136 10.89 -3.15 -1.43
CA VAL A 136 10.39 -4.16 -0.49
C VAL A 136 9.03 -4.72 -0.95
N LYS A 137 8.11 -3.86 -1.39
CA LYS A 137 6.80 -4.31 -1.92
C LYS A 137 6.96 -5.22 -3.14
N ARG A 138 7.87 -4.90 -4.04
CA ARG A 138 8.17 -5.73 -5.22
C ARG A 138 8.75 -7.08 -4.84
N GLN A 139 9.72 -7.11 -3.92
CA GLN A 139 10.31 -8.36 -3.42
C GLN A 139 9.26 -9.23 -2.71
N TRP A 140 8.39 -8.61 -1.92
CA TRP A 140 7.28 -9.30 -1.25
C TRP A 140 6.28 -9.92 -2.24
N ALA A 141 5.88 -9.15 -3.27
CA ALA A 141 5.00 -9.62 -4.34
C ALA A 141 5.64 -10.74 -5.17
N TYR A 142 6.97 -10.75 -5.31
CA TYR A 142 7.69 -11.81 -6.00
C TYR A 142 7.77 -13.10 -5.16
N GLN A 143 8.09 -12.99 -3.87
CA GLN A 143 8.13 -14.14 -2.96
C GLN A 143 6.77 -14.81 -2.78
N SER A 144 5.70 -14.03 -2.60
CA SER A 144 4.33 -14.56 -2.46
C SER A 144 3.87 -15.36 -3.69
N LYS A 145 4.28 -14.95 -4.89
CA LYS A 145 4.02 -15.70 -6.14
C LYS A 145 4.79 -17.03 -6.18
N LEU A 146 6.09 -17.03 -5.84
CA LEU A 146 6.93 -18.24 -5.82
C LEU A 146 6.44 -19.30 -4.82
N THR A 147 5.96 -18.88 -3.63
CA THR A 147 5.35 -19.79 -2.66
C THR A 147 4.03 -20.40 -3.14
N THR A 148 3.31 -19.72 -4.03
CA THR A 148 2.05 -20.25 -4.61
C THR A 148 2.32 -21.25 -5.74
N GLU A 149 3.44 -21.13 -6.44
CA GLU A 149 3.81 -22.01 -7.55
C GLU A 149 4.57 -23.28 -7.10
N SER A 150 5.26 -23.25 -5.97
CA SER A 150 6.07 -24.38 -5.48
C SER A 150 5.26 -25.54 -4.86
N SER A 151 3.95 -25.38 -4.65
CA SER A 151 3.12 -26.36 -3.94
C SER A 151 2.12 -27.15 -4.81
N ASN A 152 2.15 -27.05 -6.14
CA ASN A 152 1.13 -27.71 -6.97
C ASN A 152 1.68 -28.54 -8.15
N GLY A 153 2.45 -29.57 -7.80
CA GLY A 153 2.54 -30.77 -8.62
C GLY A 153 1.30 -31.65 -8.42
N LYS A 154 0.42 -31.65 -9.43
CA LYS A 154 -0.76 -32.51 -9.68
C LYS A 154 -2.14 -32.03 -9.20
N GLN A 155 -3.04 -32.12 -10.18
CA GLN A 155 -4.51 -32.23 -10.17
C GLN A 155 -5.34 -30.96 -10.45
N GLN A 156 -6.06 -31.08 -11.57
CA GLN A 156 -7.15 -30.28 -12.07
C GLN A 156 -8.26 -30.10 -11.03
N GLY A 157 -8.86 -28.92 -11.00
CA GLY A 157 -10.10 -28.67 -10.28
C GLY A 157 -10.45 -27.19 -10.27
N HIS A 158 -11.54 -26.83 -10.95
CA HIS A 158 -12.17 -25.52 -10.96
C HIS A 158 -12.13 -24.85 -9.56
N SER A 159 -11.42 -23.72 -9.43
CA SER A 159 -11.53 -22.85 -8.25
C SER A 159 -11.50 -21.40 -8.66
N LYS A 160 -12.72 -20.88 -8.81
CA LYS A 160 -13.12 -19.50 -9.02
C LYS A 160 -12.81 -18.74 -7.72
N GLY A 161 -11.80 -17.87 -7.68
CA GLY A 161 -11.62 -16.98 -6.52
C GLY A 161 -10.22 -16.53 -6.12
N ARG A 162 -9.28 -16.28 -7.04
CA ARG A 162 -7.93 -15.78 -6.67
C ARG A 162 -7.35 -14.68 -7.55
N ILE A 163 -8.23 -13.89 -8.19
CA ILE A 163 -7.83 -12.82 -9.14
C ILE A 163 -7.73 -11.44 -8.46
N ARG A 164 -8.10 -11.32 -7.18
CA ARG A 164 -8.20 -10.01 -6.49
C ARG A 164 -6.89 -9.40 -6.00
N ASP A 165 -5.78 -10.12 -6.12
CA ASP A 165 -4.45 -9.67 -5.64
C ASP A 165 -3.66 -8.87 -6.69
N ARG A 166 -4.20 -8.73 -7.92
CA ARG A 166 -3.45 -8.15 -9.05
C ARG A 166 -3.63 -6.65 -9.28
N SER A 167 -4.57 -5.97 -8.61
CA SER A 167 -4.99 -4.63 -9.03
C SER A 167 -4.03 -3.49 -8.62
N ILE A 168 -3.23 -3.67 -7.56
CA ILE A 168 -2.22 -2.68 -7.11
C ILE A 168 -0.93 -2.80 -7.92
N ILE A 169 -0.66 -4.01 -8.43
CA ILE A 169 0.60 -4.40 -9.07
C ILE A 169 0.66 -3.91 -10.52
N ASP A 170 -0.49 -3.81 -11.20
CA ASP A 170 -0.59 -3.44 -12.62
C ASP A 170 -0.62 -1.91 -12.82
N ALA A 171 -1.19 -1.14 -11.88
CA ALA A 171 -1.27 0.32 -11.97
C ALA A 171 0.08 1.04 -11.77
N LEU A 172 1.11 0.33 -11.32
CA LEU A 172 2.49 0.84 -11.14
C LEU A 172 3.48 0.21 -12.13
N SER A 173 3.00 -0.70 -13.00
CA SER A 173 3.80 -1.33 -14.06
C SER A 173 3.91 -0.44 -15.30
N ASP A 174 3.13 0.64 -15.41
CA ASP A 174 3.16 1.49 -16.61
C ASP A 174 4.32 2.49 -16.54
N ARG A 175 5.40 2.09 -17.23
CA ARG A 175 6.36 2.92 -17.97
C ARG A 175 7.22 3.93 -17.21
N SER A 176 8.50 3.53 -17.08
CA SER A 176 9.71 4.18 -17.65
C SER A 176 10.86 4.34 -16.64
N TRP A 177 11.60 3.26 -16.40
CA TRP A 177 12.95 3.33 -15.78
C TRP A 177 14.01 2.55 -16.58
N ALA A 178 13.71 2.21 -17.84
CA ALA A 178 14.67 1.70 -18.81
C ALA A 178 14.75 2.68 -19.99
N SER A 179 15.41 3.80 -19.76
CA SER A 179 16.21 4.54 -20.76
C SER A 179 17.18 5.44 -20.00
#